data_AF-A0A5C0SK22-F1
#
_entry.id   AF-A0A5C0SK22-F1
#
_cell.length_a   1.000
_cell.length_b   1.000
_cell.length_c   1.000
_cell.angle_alpha   90.00
_cell.angle_beta   90.00
_cell.angle_gamma   90.00
#
_symmetry.space_group_name_H-M   'P 1'
#
loop_
_entity.id
_entity.type
_entity.pdbx_description
1 polymer ?
#
loop_
_entity_poly.entity_id
_entity_poly.type
_entity_poly.pdbx_seq_one_letter_code
_entity_poly.pdbx_strand_id
1 'polypeptide(L)'
;MAKLRVGPALVSATTKEILQKLGKPFEATITAYLNSKYGRGIEIIEDNPRTFYNALKELFGEFAARVFIYDLVKELNLPIESKDIEDMIKALEGYLGEQTWPRK
;
A
#
# COMPACT_ATOMS: atom_id res chain seq x y z
N MET A 1 -5.46 20.14 -16.09
CA MET A 1 -6.29 18.94 -15.84
C MET A 1 -5.40 17.89 -15.20
N ALA A 2 -5.67 17.51 -13.95
CA ALA A 2 -4.92 16.47 -13.26
C ALA A 2 -5.13 15.13 -14.01
N LYS A 3 -4.05 14.47 -14.42
CA LYS A 3 -4.12 13.10 -14.95
C LYS A 3 -4.59 12.21 -13.80
N LEU A 4 -5.79 11.65 -13.91
CA LEU A 4 -6.24 10.60 -13.00
C LEU A 4 -5.27 9.42 -13.13
N ARG A 5 -4.47 9.17 -12.09
CA ARG A 5 -3.67 7.94 -12.00
C ARG A 5 -4.55 6.91 -11.30
N VAL A 6 -5.19 6.05 -12.09
CA VAL A 6 -6.16 5.08 -11.59
C VAL A 6 -5.50 4.07 -10.65
N GLY A 7 -4.25 3.69 -10.92
CA GLY A 7 -3.45 2.74 -10.13
C GLY A 7 -3.22 3.21 -8.70
N PRO A 8 -2.59 4.38 -8.47
CA PRO A 8 -2.43 4.98 -7.14
C PRO A 8 -3.72 5.05 -6.32
N ALA A 9 -4.79 5.61 -6.90
CA ALA A 9 -6.07 5.73 -6.20
C ALA A 9 -6.69 4.36 -5.88
N LEU A 10 -6.48 3.35 -6.73
CA LEU A 10 -6.93 1.99 -6.46
C LEU A 10 -6.14 1.35 -5.32
N VAL A 11 -4.82 1.50 -5.30
CA VAL A 11 -3.96 0.97 -4.22
C VAL A 11 -4.39 1.55 -2.86
N SER A 12 -4.59 2.86 -2.75
CA SER A 12 -5.03 3.46 -1.49
C SER A 12 -6.46 3.09 -1.11
N ALA A 13 -7.37 3.00 -2.08
CA ALA A 13 -8.75 2.54 -1.83
C ALA A 13 -8.79 1.11 -1.32
N THR A 14 -8.08 0.17 -1.96
CA THR A 14 -7.99 -1.23 -1.53
C THR A 14 -7.31 -1.34 -0.17
N THR A 15 -6.25 -0.56 0.07
CA THR A 15 -5.57 -0.49 1.38
C THR A 15 -6.56 -0.09 2.47
N LYS A 16 -7.35 0.95 2.23
CA LYS A 16 -8.37 1.42 3.16
C LYS A 16 -9.45 0.36 3.41
N GLU A 17 -9.89 -0.33 2.37
CA GLU A 17 -10.88 -1.40 2.49
C GLU A 17 -10.38 -2.55 3.37
N ILE A 18 -9.14 -3.00 3.18
CA ILE A 18 -8.52 -4.05 4.02
C ILE A 18 -8.47 -3.58 5.48
N LEU A 19 -8.03 -2.35 5.74
CA LEU A 19 -7.98 -1.80 7.09
C LEU A 19 -9.36 -1.72 7.74
N GLN A 20 -10.40 -1.38 6.97
CA GLN A 20 -11.77 -1.34 7.47
C GLN A 20 -12.32 -2.73 7.80
N LYS A 21 -11.94 -3.76 7.04
CA LYS A 21 -12.26 -5.17 7.36
C LYS A 21 -11.60 -5.63 8.67
N LEU A 22 -10.41 -5.12 9.00
CA LEU A 22 -9.75 -5.36 10.29
C LEU A 22 -10.37 -4.55 11.44
N GLY A 23 -11.03 -3.44 11.12
CA GLY A 23 -11.86 -2.64 12.02
C GLY A 23 -11.43 -1.18 12.10
N LYS A 24 -12.39 -0.29 12.39
CA LYS A 24 -12.16 1.16 12.49
C LYS A 24 -10.95 1.57 13.38
N PRO A 25 -10.68 0.90 14.52
CA PRO A 25 -9.50 1.24 15.33
C PRO A 25 -8.17 1.01 14.60
N PHE A 26 -8.07 0.01 13.72
CA PHE A 26 -6.85 -0.25 12.94
C PHE A 26 -6.58 0.87 11.94
N GLU A 27 -7.59 1.25 11.15
CA GLU A 27 -7.49 2.38 10.20
C GLU A 27 -7.07 3.66 10.91
N ALA A 28 -7.72 3.98 12.04
CA ALA A 28 -7.42 5.18 12.82
C ALA A 28 -6.00 5.16 13.41
N THR A 29 -5.57 4.02 13.97
CA THR A 29 -4.23 3.86 14.56
C THR A 29 -3.13 4.05 13.51
N ILE A 30 -3.25 3.38 12.37
CA ILE A 30 -2.27 3.50 11.28
C ILE A 30 -2.25 4.91 10.72
N THR A 31 -3.42 5.51 10.48
CA THR A 31 -3.51 6.88 9.98
C THR A 31 -2.88 7.89 10.94
N ALA A 32 -3.13 7.74 12.24
CA ALA A 32 -2.54 8.61 13.27
C ALA A 32 -1.02 8.45 13.33
N TYR A 33 -0.52 7.22 13.28
CA TYR A 33 0.92 6.96 13.27
C TYR A 33 1.61 7.51 12.03
N LEU A 34 1.06 7.25 10.83
CA LEU A 34 1.60 7.76 9.57
C LEU A 34 1.62 9.29 9.55
N ASN A 35 0.54 9.93 10.01
CA ASN A 35 0.48 11.39 10.12
C ASN A 35 1.54 11.93 11.09
N SER A 36 1.71 11.29 12.25
CA SER A 36 2.70 11.72 13.24
C SER A 36 4.13 11.59 12.76
N LYS A 37 4.45 10.56 11.96
CA LYS A 37 5.84 10.24 11.58
C LYS A 37 6.23 10.80 10.20
N TYR A 38 5.29 10.84 9.27
CA TYR A 38 5.53 11.20 7.87
C TYR A 38 4.69 12.39 7.39
N GLY A 39 3.80 12.95 8.23
CA GLY A 39 2.94 14.07 7.86
C GLY A 39 1.86 13.72 6.83
N ARG A 40 1.59 12.43 6.62
CA ARG A 40 0.66 11.91 5.61
C ARG A 40 -0.10 10.71 6.14
N GLY A 41 -1.30 10.46 5.61
CA GLY A 41 -2.12 9.31 5.93
C GLY A 41 -1.79 8.08 5.10
N ILE A 42 -2.81 7.23 4.90
CA ILE A 42 -2.71 5.94 4.18
C ILE A 42 -2.23 6.14 2.74
N GLU A 43 -2.51 7.29 2.12
CA GLU A 43 -2.08 7.66 0.77
C GLU A 43 -0.56 7.66 0.57
N ILE A 44 0.25 7.57 1.63
CA ILE A 44 1.70 7.36 1.51
C ILE A 44 2.05 6.09 0.71
N ILE A 45 1.17 5.08 0.73
CA ILE A 45 1.35 3.83 -0.02
C ILE A 45 1.36 4.06 -1.54
N GLU A 46 0.73 5.13 -2.02
CA GLU A 46 0.67 5.48 -3.44
C GLU A 46 2.03 5.93 -3.99
N ASP A 47 2.84 6.55 -3.13
CA ASP A 47 4.16 7.07 -3.51
C ASP A 47 5.30 6.17 -3.05
N ASN A 48 5.13 5.51 -1.90
CA ASN A 48 6.15 4.68 -1.31
C ASN A 48 5.54 3.50 -0.52
N PRO A 49 5.20 2.39 -1.20
CA PRO A 49 4.71 1.17 -0.57
C PRO A 49 5.63 0.62 0.52
N ARG A 50 6.94 0.79 0.35
CA ARG A 50 7.95 0.34 1.31
C ARG A 50 7.88 1.11 2.63
N THR A 51 7.67 2.43 2.56
CA THR A 51 7.46 3.23 3.77
C THR A 51 6.19 2.81 4.49
N PHE A 52 5.10 2.55 3.77
CA PHE A 52 3.87 2.04 4.37
C PHE A 52 4.09 0.67 5.04
N TYR A 53 4.75 -0.27 4.36
CA TYR A 53 5.11 -1.57 4.93
C TYR A 53 5.94 -1.44 6.21
N ASN A 54 6.97 -0.57 6.21
CA ASN A 54 7.80 -0.35 7.38
C ASN A 54 6.99 0.24 8.56
N ALA A 55 6.04 1.13 8.29
CA ALA A 55 5.13 1.65 9.31
C ALA A 55 4.27 0.54 9.94
N LEU A 56 3.72 -0.36 9.12
CA LEU A 56 2.99 -1.52 9.62
C LEU A 56 3.89 -2.45 10.44
N LYS A 57 5.13 -2.67 9.98
CA LYS A 57 6.12 -3.51 10.67
C LYS A 57 6.47 -2.93 12.05
N GLU A 58 6.60 -1.62 12.17
CA GLU A 58 6.88 -0.97 13.44
C GLU A 58 5.68 -1.03 14.41
N LEU A 59 4.46 -0.90 13.90
CA LEU A 59 3.24 -0.92 14.73
C LEU A 59 2.83 -2.33 15.18
N PHE A 60 2.88 -3.30 14.28
CA PHE A 60 2.26 -4.61 14.46
C PHE A 60 3.23 -5.79 14.29
N GLY A 61 4.50 -5.50 14.01
CA GLY A 61 5.51 -6.51 13.74
C GLY A 61 5.55 -6.97 12.28
N GLU A 62 6.63 -7.66 11.94
CA GLU A 62 6.93 -8.08 10.56
C GLU A 62 5.88 -9.04 9.98
N PHE A 63 5.38 -9.97 10.80
CA PHE A 63 4.40 -10.95 10.35
C PHE A 63 3.10 -10.28 9.88
N ALA A 64 2.54 -9.38 10.70
CA ALA A 64 1.31 -8.66 10.36
C ALA A 64 1.50 -7.78 9.13
N ALA A 65 2.63 -7.07 9.04
CA ALA A 65 2.96 -6.23 7.88
C ALA A 65 3.05 -7.05 6.60
N ARG A 66 3.68 -8.23 6.64
CA ARG A 66 3.81 -9.13 5.47
C ARG A 66 2.46 -9.68 5.03
N VAL A 67 1.62 -10.11 5.98
CA VAL A 67 0.25 -10.58 5.67
C VAL A 67 -0.56 -9.47 5.01
N PHE A 68 -0.48 -8.23 5.53
CA PHE A 68 -1.18 -7.09 4.93
C PHE A 68 -0.77 -6.85 3.48
N ILE A 69 0.55 -6.83 3.20
CA ILE A 69 1.05 -6.63 1.84
C ILE A 69 0.63 -7.78 0.91
N TYR A 70 0.63 -9.02 1.41
CA TYR A 70 0.13 -10.16 0.64
C TYR A 70 -1.35 -10.02 0.28
N ASP A 71 -2.20 -9.64 1.23
CA ASP A 71 -3.63 -9.43 0.98
C ASP A 71 -3.85 -8.28 -0.01
N LEU A 72 -3.10 -7.19 0.11
CA LEU A 72 -3.18 -6.07 -0.81
C LEU A 72 -2.81 -6.46 -2.24
N VAL A 73 -1.69 -7.14 -2.43
CA VAL A 73 -1.24 -7.64 -3.75
C VAL A 73 -2.27 -8.58 -4.37
N LYS A 74 -2.87 -9.46 -3.54
CA LYS A 74 -3.88 -10.41 -3.98
C LYS A 74 -5.19 -9.73 -4.38
N GLU A 75 -5.69 -8.78 -3.59
CA GLU A 75 -6.91 -8.01 -3.89
C GLU A 75 -6.75 -7.16 -5.15
N LEU A 76 -5.53 -6.65 -5.40
CA LEU A 76 -5.18 -5.93 -6.62
C LEU A 76 -4.88 -6.86 -7.82
N ASN A 77 -4.91 -8.18 -7.61
CA ASN A 77 -4.58 -9.20 -8.61
C ASN A 77 -3.23 -8.95 -9.32
N LEU A 78 -2.22 -8.51 -8.55
CA LEU A 78 -0.90 -8.22 -9.11
C LEU A 78 -0.10 -9.51 -9.32
N PRO A 79 0.61 -9.63 -10.45
CA PRO A 79 1.50 -10.77 -10.68
C PRO A 79 2.70 -10.70 -9.73
N ILE A 80 2.97 -11.79 -9.02
CA ILE A 80 4.15 -11.96 -8.17
C ILE A 80 4.90 -13.23 -8.55
N GLU A 81 6.23 -13.14 -8.60
CA GLU A 81 7.10 -14.30 -8.87
C GLU A 81 7.19 -15.22 -7.66
N SER A 82 7.14 -14.65 -6.45
CA SER A 82 7.16 -15.39 -5.19
C SER A 82 6.37 -14.68 -4.09
N LYS A 83 6.19 -15.35 -2.94
CA LYS A 83 5.58 -14.76 -1.73
C LYS A 83 6.61 -14.05 -0.83
N ASP A 84 7.82 -13.81 -1.33
CA ASP A 84 8.80 -12.98 -0.63
C ASP A 84 8.30 -11.54 -0.52
N ILE A 85 8.61 -10.87 0.60
CA ILE A 85 8.14 -9.51 0.83
C ILE A 85 8.74 -8.52 -0.18
N GLU A 86 9.98 -8.73 -0.60
CA GLU A 86 10.64 -7.87 -1.56
C GLU A 86 9.98 -7.94 -2.93
N ASP A 87 9.58 -9.14 -3.37
CA ASP A 87 8.87 -9.33 -4.63
C ASP A 87 7.47 -8.71 -4.61
N MET A 88 6.76 -8.83 -3.49
CA MET A 88 5.45 -8.21 -3.32
C MET A 88 5.53 -6.67 -3.30
N ILE A 89 6.53 -6.10 -2.62
CA ILE A 89 6.75 -4.65 -2.62
C ILE A 89 7.13 -4.17 -4.02
N LYS A 90 8.00 -4.88 -4.74
CA LYS A 90 8.35 -4.55 -6.13
C LYS A 90 7.17 -4.62 -7.07
N ALA A 91 6.26 -5.59 -6.90
CA ALA A 91 5.03 -5.65 -7.69
C ALA A 91 4.14 -4.42 -7.47
N LEU A 92 4.02 -3.95 -6.22
CA LEU A 92 3.30 -2.71 -5.89
C LEU A 92 4.00 -1.47 -6.50
N GLU A 93 5.33 -1.36 -6.33
CA GLU A 93 6.13 -0.26 -6.88
C GLU A 93 6.03 -0.23 -8.43
N GLY A 94 6.10 -1.39 -9.08
CA GLY A 94 5.91 -1.54 -10.53
C GLY A 94 4.52 -1.12 -10.96
N TYR A 95 3.47 -1.58 -10.28
CA TYR A 95 2.09 -1.21 -10.59
C TYR A 95 1.84 0.31 -10.48
N LEU A 96 2.46 0.96 -9.49
CA LEU A 96 2.39 2.40 -9.28
C LEU A 96 3.23 3.18 -10.31
N GLY A 97 4.32 2.60 -10.81
CA GLY A 97 5.21 3.16 -11.83
C GLY A 97 4.73 2.98 -13.27
N GLU A 98 4.05 1.89 -13.60
CA GLU A 98 3.66 1.52 -14.97
C GLU A 98 2.50 2.37 -15.55
N GLN A 99 1.70 3.05 -14.72
CA GLN A 99 0.61 3.91 -15.21
C GLN A 99 1.04 5.31 -15.70
N THR A 100 2.29 5.46 -16.11
CA THR A 100 2.71 6.57 -16.97
C THR A 100 2.97 6.09 -18.41
N TRP A 101 1.98 5.75 -19.24
CA TRP A 101 2.21 5.58 -20.70
C TRP A 101 0.95 5.80 -21.57
N PRO A 102 1.01 6.26 -22.87
CA PRO A 102 2.17 6.52 -23.71
C PRO A 102 2.47 8.00 -23.97
N ARG A 103 3.76 8.33 -24.10
CA ARG A 103 4.17 9.35 -25.06
C ARG A 103 4.39 8.66 -26.40
N LYS A 104 3.60 9.08 -27.38
CA LYS A 104 3.89 8.96 -28.81
C LYS A 104 5.21 9.64 -29.14
#